data_AF-A0A7X8WNH7-F1
#
_entry.id   AF-A0A7X8WNH7-F1
#
_cell.length_a   1.000
_cell.length_b   1.000
_cell.length_c   1.000
_cell.angle_alpha   90.00
_cell.angle_beta   90.00
_cell.angle_gamma   90.00
#
_symmetry.space_group_name_H-M   'P 1'
#
loop_
_entity.id
_entity.type
_entity.pdbx_description
1 polymer ?
#
loop_
_entity_poly.entity_id
_entity_poly.type
_entity_poly.pdbx_seq_one_letter_code
_entity_poly.pdbx_strand_id
1 'polypeptide(L)' 'METITLKSKKVVLPSATLREMKPGMSLKLFTNQIKTSTLRMTASRLKQEGYLFRVSDKGLVNETIVECIKTPVL' A
#
# COMPACT_ATOMS: atom_id res chain seq x y z
N MET A 1 0.58 -8.12 -14.48
CA MET A 1 0.46 -7.18 -13.33
C MET A 1 -1.01 -7.07 -12.98
N GLU A 2 -1.43 -7.60 -11.83
CA GLU A 2 -2.81 -7.44 -11.33
C GLU A 2 -2.91 -6.14 -10.52
N THR A 3 -3.83 -5.26 -10.92
CA THR A 3 -4.08 -4.00 -10.21
C THR A 3 -5.38 -4.11 -9.44
N ILE A 4 -5.29 -4.20 -8.11
CA ILE A 4 -6.48 -4.27 -7.26
C ILE A 4 -6.89 -2.84 -6.92
N THR A 5 -8.02 -2.42 -7.47
CA THR A 5 -8.65 -1.15 -7.11
C THR A 5 -9.62 -1.40 -5.97
N LEU A 6 -9.25 -1.00 -4.74
CA LEU A 6 -10.12 -1.10 -3.57
C LEU A 6 -11.28 -0.10 -3.72
N LYS A 7 -12.38 -0.52 -4.36
CA LYS A 7 -13.64 0.22 -4.38
C LYS A 7 -14.29 0.13 -2.99
N SER A 8 -14.12 1.18 -2.21
CA SER A 8 -15.04 1.57 -1.13
C SER A 8 -15.36 0.51 -0.06
N LYS A 9 -14.34 -0.20 0.42
CA LYS A 9 -14.38 -0.79 1.76
C LYS A 9 -13.33 -0.07 2.59
N LYS A 10 -13.82 0.71 3.55
CA LYS A 10 -13.06 1.34 4.65
C LYS A 10 -11.79 0.53 4.89
N VAL A 11 -10.61 1.05 4.54
CA VAL A 11 -9.35 0.35 4.81
C VAL A 11 -9.22 0.31 6.32
N VAL A 12 -9.65 -0.80 6.92
CA VAL A 12 -9.84 -0.91 8.37
C VAL A 12 -8.50 -0.75 9.09
N LEU A 13 -7.41 -1.25 8.48
CA LEU A 13 -6.02 -1.10 8.96
C LEU A 13 -5.03 -1.14 7.77
N PRO A 14 -4.25 -0.08 7.50
CA PRO A 14 -3.26 -0.06 6.42
C PRO A 14 -2.23 -1.20 6.53
N SER A 15 -1.84 -1.58 7.74
CA SER A 15 -0.87 -2.65 7.99
C SER A 15 -1.39 -4.02 7.57
N ALA A 16 -2.65 -4.34 7.86
CA ALA A 16 -3.27 -5.60 7.48
C ALA A 16 -3.35 -5.71 5.95
N THR A 17 -3.83 -4.65 5.29
CA THR A 17 -3.94 -4.61 3.83
C THR A 17 -2.57 -4.76 3.15
N LEU A 18 -1.52 -4.10 3.65
CA LEU A 18 -0.18 -4.23 3.08
C LEU A 18 0.41 -5.62 3.27
N ARG A 19 0.14 -6.30 4.41
CA ARG A 19 0.60 -7.67 4.65
C ARG A 19 -0.08 -8.71 3.75
N GLU A 20 -1.32 -8.47 3.33
CA GLU A 20 -2.03 -9.33 2.39
C GLU A 20 -1.54 -9.17 0.93
N MET A 21 -0.78 -8.10 0.62
CA MET A 21 -0.28 -7.87 -0.74
C MET A 21 0.83 -8.86 -1.11
N LYS A 22 0.67 -9.50 -2.26
CA LYS A 22 1.71 -10.33 -2.87
C LYS A 22 2.71 -9.49 -3.68
N PRO A 23 3.96 -9.97 -3.86
CA PRO A 23 4.91 -9.30 -4.75
C PRO A 23 4.33 -9.10 -6.15
N GLY A 24 4.50 -7.91 -6.72
CA GLY A 24 3.94 -7.51 -8.02
C GLY A 24 2.49 -7.01 -7.98
N MET A 25 1.83 -7.03 -6.82
CA MET A 25 0.53 -6.39 -6.65
C MET A 25 0.68 -4.89 -6.44
N SER A 26 -0.23 -4.14 -7.06
CA SER A 26 -0.39 -2.72 -6.82
C SER A 26 -1.75 -2.43 -6.20
N LEU A 27 -1.71 -1.68 -5.11
CA LEU A 27 -2.85 -1.17 -4.38
C LEU A 27 -3.00 0.32 -4.66
N LYS A 28 -4.16 0.71 -5.17
CA LYS A 28 -4.51 2.11 -5.40
C LYS A 28 -5.45 2.59 -4.31
N LEU A 29 -5.06 3.67 -3.63
CA LEU A 29 -5.81 4.30 -2.53
C LEU A 29 -6.02 5.78 -2.84
N PHE A 30 -7.15 6.31 -2.41
CA PHE A 30 -7.40 7.76 -2.47
C PHE A 30 -6.95 8.43 -1.17
N THR A 31 -6.37 9.62 -1.26
CA THR A 31 -5.87 10.38 -0.10
C THR A 31 -6.97 10.80 0.86
N ASN A 32 -8.23 10.83 0.40
CA ASN A 32 -9.41 11.02 1.23
C ASN A 32 -9.73 9.81 2.14
N GLN A 33 -9.25 8.61 1.80
CA GLN A 33 -9.43 7.40 2.60
C GLN A 33 -8.29 7.24 3.60
N ILE A 34 -7.05 7.38 3.14
CA ILE A 34 -5.84 7.28 3.96
C ILE A 34 -4.82 8.32 3.50
N LYS A 35 -4.24 9.06 4.45
CA LYS A 35 -3.13 9.96 4.19
C LYS A 35 -1.91 9.19 3.66
N THR A 36 -1.29 9.69 2.59
CA THR A 36 -0.05 9.15 2.00
C THR A 36 1.06 8.98 3.04
N SER A 37 1.14 9.87 4.03
CA SER A 37 2.11 9.81 5.12
C SER A 37 1.94 8.56 5.99
N THR A 38 0.69 8.18 6.29
CA THR A 38 0.39 6.97 7.05
C THR A 38 0.84 5.73 6.29
N LEU A 39 0.59 5.65 4.99
CA LEU A 39 1.05 4.53 4.15
C LEU A 39 2.57 4.42 4.11
N ARG A 40 3.26 5.55 3.96
CA ARG A 40 4.74 5.59 4.01
C ARG A 40 5.27 5.10 5.35
N MET A 41 4.68 5.55 6.45
CA MET A 41 5.07 5.12 7.79
C MET A 41 4.83 3.61 7.99
N THR A 42 3.68 3.09 7.59
CA THR A 42 3.37 1.66 7.68
C THR A 42 4.30 0.82 6.80
N ALA A 43 4.51 1.23 5.55
CA ALA A 43 5.47 0.58 4.64
C ALA A 43 6.89 0.56 5.23
N SER A 44 7.31 1.65 5.87
CA SER A 44 8.63 1.72 6.54
C SER A 44 8.73 0.79 7.74
N ARG A 45 7.65 0.59 8.50
CA ARG A 45 7.61 -0.38 9.61
C ARG A 45 7.69 -1.81 9.08
N LEU A 46 6.88 -2.15 8.08
CA LEU A 46 6.90 -3.48 7.46
C LEU A 46 8.23 -3.79 6.77
N LYS A 47 9.00 -2.76 6.38
CA LYS A 47 10.37 -2.94 5.89
C LYS A 47 11.28 -3.63 6.91
N GLN A 48 11.07 -3.39 8.20
CA GLN A 48 11.81 -4.07 9.28
C GLN A 48 11.40 -5.55 9.41
N GLU A 49 10.17 -5.87 9.00
CA GLU A 49 9.64 -7.25 8.96
C GLU A 49 10.01 -7.99 7.65
N GLY A 50 10.83 -7.39 6.78
CA GLY A 50 11.29 -8.01 5.52
C GLY A 50 10.43 -7.75 4.29
N TYR A 51 9.38 -6.93 4.41
CA TYR A 51 8.60 -6.47 3.25
C TYR A 51 9.31 -5.32 2.51
N LEU A 52 8.97 -5.10 1.25
CA LEU A 52 9.38 -3.91 0.51
C LEU A 52 8.19 -3.38 -0.29
N PHE A 53 7.80 -2.15 0.00
CA PHE A 53 6.74 -1.45 -0.72
C PHE A 53 7.26 -0.17 -1.36
N ARG A 54 6.78 0.14 -2.56
CA ARG A 54 6.98 1.43 -3.23
C ARG A 54 5.69 2.23 -3.12
N VAL A 55 5.76 3.38 -2.45
CA VAL A 55 4.62 4.29 -2.30
C VAL A 55 4.83 5.48 -3.22
N SER A 56 3.94 5.67 -4.19
CA SER A 56 3.97 6.79 -5.14
C SER A 56 2.71 7.64 -4.97
N ASP A 57 2.90 8.95 -4.84
CA ASP A 57 1.80 9.92 -4.79
C ASP A 57 1.55 10.49 -6.18
N LYS A 58 0.30 10.42 -6.65
CA LYS A 58 -0.16 11.13 -7.83
C LYS A 58 -0.93 12.37 -7.38
N GLY A 59 -0.19 13.43 -7.10
CA GLY A 59 -0.70 14.70 -6.57
C GLY A 59 -1.76 15.41 -7.44
N LEU A 60 -1.97 14.97 -8.68
CA LEU A 60 -3.03 15.49 -9.56
C LEU A 60 -4.41 14.84 -9.33
N VAL A 61 -4.47 13.65 -8.73
CA VAL A 61 -5.71 12.84 -8.66
C VAL A 61 -6.11 12.49 -7.22
N ASN A 62 -5.42 13.03 -6.21
CA ASN A 62 -5.62 12.63 -4.80
C ASN A 62 -5.48 11.10 -4.64
N GLU A 63 -4.51 10.51 -5.33
CA GLU A 63 -4.31 9.07 -5.38
C GLU A 63 -2.91 8.71 -4.90
N THR A 64 -2.82 7.70 -4.07
CA THR A 64 -1.59 7.04 -3.67
C THR A 64 -1.59 5.61 -4.21
N ILE A 65 -0.53 5.25 -4.91
CA ILE A 65 -0.30 3.87 -5.36
C ILE A 65 0.76 3.26 -4.46
N VAL A 66 0.44 2.12 -3.88
CA VAL A 66 1.39 1.29 -3.15
C VAL A 66 1.63 0.04 -3.95
N GLU A 67 2.87 -0.24 -4.29
CA GLU A 67 3.28 -1.45 -5.00
C GLU A 67 4.06 -2.33 -4.03
N CYS A 68 3.68 -3.61 -3.91
CA CYS A 68 4.44 -4.58 -3.16
C CYS A 68 5.56 -5.14 -4.04
N ILE A 69 6.81 -4.79 -3.72
CA ILE A 69 8.00 -5.28 -4.43
C ILE A 69 8.43 -6.63 -3.87
N LYS A 70 8.39 -6.78 -2.54
CA LYS A 70 8.85 -7.99 -1.86
C LYS A 70 8.01 -8.25 -0.61
N THR A 71 7.72 -9.51 -0.37
CA THR A 71 7.22 -10.01 0.91
C THR A 71 8.33 -10.82 1.59
N PRO A 72 8.37 -10.90 2.92
CA PRO A 72 9.26 -11.82 3.60
C PRO A 72 8.97 -13.23 3.12
N VAL A 73 10.04 -14.00 2.93
CA VAL A 73 9.93 -15.44 2.71
C VAL A 73 9.78 -16.03 4.11
N LEU A 74 8.61 -16.62 4.38
CA LEU A 74 8.38 -17.42 5.59
C LEU A 74 9.29 -18.65 5.58
#